data_AF-A0A6V7JZE0-F1
#
_entry.id   AF-A0A6V7JZE0-F1
#
_cell.length_a   1.000
_cell.length_b   1.000
_cell.length_c   1.000
_cell.angle_alpha   90.00
_cell.angle_beta   90.00
_cell.angle_gamma   90.00
#
_symmetry.space_group_name_H-M   'P 1'
#
loop_
_entity.id
_entity.type
_entity.pdbx_description
1 polymer ?
#
loop_
_entity_poly.entity_id
_entity_poly.type
_entity_poly.pdbx_seq_one_letter_code
_entity_poly.pdbx_strand_id
1 'polypeptide(L)'
;GTSRKTKVVEWVDPDKLPSKLSLNLEKSGTSHADLLQLAKGIVKYSVKTGNPRFVNQLFSSVDPYGLAGQWLTDALNPSVYTYEVSPVFSLMENVVLAEMRKIVGWDGGDGIFCPGGSMANGYAINLARHHRFPELKEYGHSGHTRLVIFTSEDAHYSIKKLAAFLGIGTANVYEVKVDGRGKMCVDNLEEQ
;
A
#
# COMPACT_ATOMS: atom_id res chain seq x y z
N GLY A 1 4.78 -16.47 -16.51
CA GLY A 1 3.75 -15.43 -16.66
C GLY A 1 4.21 -14.22 -17.47
N THR A 2 5.43 -14.20 -18.00
CA THR A 2 6.03 -13.02 -18.66
C THR A 2 6.02 -13.08 -20.18
N SER A 3 5.53 -14.17 -20.78
CA SER A 3 5.49 -14.35 -22.24
C SER A 3 4.22 -13.76 -22.84
N ARG A 4 4.38 -12.97 -23.91
CA ARG A 4 3.26 -12.46 -24.74
C ARG A 4 2.42 -13.56 -25.39
N LYS A 5 2.95 -14.79 -25.48
CA LYS A 5 2.24 -15.96 -26.03
C LYS A 5 1.26 -16.58 -25.02
N THR A 6 1.33 -16.19 -23.75
CA THR A 6 0.45 -16.71 -22.70
C THR A 6 -0.67 -15.73 -22.38
N LYS A 7 -1.84 -16.26 -21.99
CA LYS A 7 -2.97 -15.43 -21.52
C LYS A 7 -2.57 -14.65 -20.26
N VAL A 8 -3.12 -13.44 -20.13
CA VAL A 8 -2.96 -12.61 -18.91
C VAL A 8 -3.69 -13.25 -17.73
N VAL A 9 -4.84 -13.88 -17.96
CA VAL A 9 -5.59 -14.64 -16.95
C VAL A 9 -6.35 -15.77 -17.64
N GLU A 10 -6.44 -16.93 -16.99
CA GLU A 10 -7.37 -17.99 -17.38
C GLU A 10 -8.66 -17.77 -16.59
N TRP A 11 -9.57 -16.96 -17.12
CA TRP A 11 -10.78 -16.57 -16.41
C TRP A 11 -11.68 -17.79 -16.10
N VAL A 12 -12.15 -17.84 -14.86
CA VAL A 12 -13.17 -18.77 -14.38
C VAL A 12 -14.10 -17.95 -13.48
N ASP A 13 -15.41 -18.08 -13.67
CA ASP A 13 -16.38 -17.35 -12.85
C ASP A 13 -16.18 -17.67 -11.36
N PRO A 14 -16.37 -16.70 -10.44
CA PRO A 14 -16.13 -16.90 -9.00
C PRO A 14 -16.81 -18.14 -8.42
N ASP A 15 -18.06 -18.42 -8.81
CA ASP A 15 -18.82 -19.57 -8.31
C ASP A 15 -18.28 -20.92 -8.82
N LYS A 16 -17.54 -20.91 -9.93
CA LYS A 16 -16.96 -22.11 -10.55
C LYS A 16 -15.51 -22.34 -10.13
N LEU A 17 -14.78 -21.31 -9.72
CA LEU A 17 -13.35 -21.42 -9.38
C LEU A 17 -13.07 -22.39 -8.20
N PRO A 18 -13.88 -22.43 -7.12
CA PRO A 18 -13.71 -23.43 -6.06
C PRO A 18 -13.78 -24.87 -6.56
N SER A 19 -14.58 -25.16 -7.58
CA SER A 19 -14.62 -26.51 -8.18
C SER A 19 -13.34 -26.88 -8.95
N LYS A 20 -12.50 -25.89 -9.27
CA LYS A 20 -11.21 -26.07 -9.98
C LYS A 20 -10.02 -26.13 -9.03
N LEU A 21 -10.20 -25.76 -7.76
CA LEU A 21 -9.17 -25.70 -6.74
C LEU A 21 -9.72 -26.31 -5.45
N SER A 22 -9.18 -27.45 -5.02
CA SER A 22 -9.55 -28.06 -3.74
C SER A 22 -9.04 -27.22 -2.57
N LEU A 23 -9.76 -26.15 -2.22
CA LEU A 23 -9.39 -25.17 -1.18
C LEU A 23 -9.95 -25.49 0.21
N ASN A 24 -10.75 -26.55 0.34
CA ASN A 24 -11.33 -26.94 1.62
C ASN A 24 -10.22 -27.34 2.60
N LEU A 25 -10.32 -26.84 3.83
CA LEU A 25 -9.42 -27.20 4.91
C LEU A 25 -9.98 -28.43 5.62
N GLU A 26 -9.23 -29.52 5.57
CA GLU A 26 -9.56 -30.77 6.25
C GLU A 26 -8.85 -30.85 7.61
N LYS A 27 -9.37 -31.69 8.52
CA LYS A 27 -8.75 -31.90 9.85
C LYS A 27 -7.38 -32.58 9.75
N SER A 28 -7.17 -33.40 8.73
CA SER A 28 -5.91 -34.09 8.46
C SER A 28 -5.10 -33.36 7.39
N GLY A 29 -3.78 -33.49 7.46
CA GLY A 29 -2.89 -33.05 6.38
C GLY A 29 -3.12 -33.83 5.07
N THR A 30 -2.51 -33.34 3.99
CA THR A 30 -2.56 -33.94 2.65
C THR A 30 -1.16 -34.32 2.16
N SER A 31 -1.06 -34.99 1.01
CA SER A 31 0.23 -35.42 0.47
C SER A 31 0.99 -34.27 -0.20
N HIS A 32 2.31 -34.39 -0.31
CA HIS A 32 3.12 -33.44 -1.09
C HIS A 32 2.67 -33.36 -2.57
N ALA A 33 2.21 -34.48 -3.14
CA ALA A 33 1.72 -34.51 -4.52
C ALA A 33 0.47 -33.63 -4.70
N ASP A 34 -0.44 -33.69 -3.72
CA ASP A 34 -1.65 -32.87 -3.72
C ASP A 34 -1.33 -31.39 -3.53
N LEU A 35 -0.38 -31.05 -2.65
CA LEU A 35 0.11 -29.67 -2.47
C LEU A 35 0.72 -29.11 -3.75
N LEU A 36 1.54 -29.90 -4.46
CA LEU A 36 2.12 -29.49 -5.75
C LEU A 36 1.05 -29.31 -6.83
N GLN A 37 0.02 -30.16 -6.84
CA GLN A 37 -1.10 -30.02 -7.76
C GLN A 37 -1.91 -28.75 -7.47
N LEU A 38 -2.13 -28.44 -6.19
CA LEU A 38 -2.79 -27.20 -5.76
C LEU A 38 -1.97 -25.97 -6.18
N ALA A 39 -0.65 -25.98 -5.96
CA ALA A 39 0.24 -24.90 -6.38
C ALA A 39 0.20 -24.64 -7.89
N LYS A 40 0.19 -25.71 -8.71
CA LYS A 40 0.01 -25.59 -10.17
C LYS A 40 -1.34 -24.95 -10.53
N GLY A 41 -2.40 -25.33 -9.81
CA GLY A 41 -3.74 -24.73 -9.96
C GLY A 41 -3.74 -23.24 -9.63
N ILE A 42 -3.17 -22.86 -8.49
CA ILE A 42 -3.02 -21.46 -8.06
C ILE A 42 -2.31 -20.65 -9.14
N VAL A 43 -1.16 -21.13 -9.62
CA VAL A 43 -0.40 -20.46 -10.69
C VAL A 43 -1.23 -20.38 -11.97
N LYS A 44 -1.96 -21.44 -12.37
CA LYS A 44 -2.75 -21.47 -13.60
C LYS A 44 -3.85 -20.40 -13.60
N TYR A 45 -4.67 -20.36 -12.56
CA TYR A 45 -5.88 -19.51 -12.50
C TYR A 45 -5.63 -18.09 -11.97
N SER A 46 -4.47 -17.80 -11.36
CA SER A 46 -4.13 -16.44 -10.94
C SER A 46 -3.85 -15.50 -12.13
N VAL A 47 -4.05 -14.20 -11.95
CA VAL A 47 -3.65 -13.19 -12.95
C VAL A 47 -2.13 -13.17 -13.08
N LYS A 48 -1.63 -13.11 -14.32
CA LYS A 48 -0.20 -13.00 -14.64
C LYS A 48 0.19 -11.53 -14.69
N THR A 49 0.38 -10.90 -13.53
CA THR A 49 0.75 -9.48 -13.41
C THR A 49 2.07 -9.13 -14.10
N GLY A 50 2.97 -10.12 -14.22
CA GLY A 50 4.22 -10.01 -14.99
C GLY A 50 4.07 -10.05 -16.51
N ASN A 51 2.85 -10.27 -17.04
CA ASN A 51 2.64 -10.32 -18.48
C ASN A 51 2.77 -8.90 -19.08
N PRO A 52 3.54 -8.70 -20.18
CA PRO A 52 3.68 -7.38 -20.81
C PRO A 52 2.37 -6.75 -21.29
N ARG A 53 1.27 -7.51 -21.35
CA ARG A 53 -0.07 -7.04 -21.71
C ARG A 53 -0.96 -6.79 -20.48
N PHE A 54 -0.45 -6.97 -19.26
CA PHE A 54 -1.16 -6.60 -18.05
C PHE A 54 -1.01 -5.09 -17.81
N VAL A 55 -2.09 -4.35 -18.05
CA VAL A 55 -2.16 -2.88 -17.92
C VAL A 55 -3.34 -2.44 -17.04
N ASN A 56 -3.81 -3.34 -16.16
CA ASN A 56 -5.01 -3.09 -15.35
C ASN A 56 -4.74 -2.26 -14.09
N GLN A 57 -3.49 -2.19 -13.64
CA GLN A 57 -3.11 -1.60 -12.36
C GLN A 57 -1.93 -0.66 -12.54
N LEU A 58 -1.67 0.15 -11.52
CA LEU A 58 -0.50 1.04 -11.42
C LEU A 58 0.83 0.29 -11.13
N PHE A 59 0.83 -1.04 -11.28
CA PHE A 59 2.01 -1.90 -11.22
C PHE A 59 1.90 -2.98 -12.31
N SER A 60 3.04 -3.44 -12.81
CA SER A 60 3.12 -4.51 -13.82
C SER A 60 4.55 -5.03 -13.89
N SER A 61 4.76 -6.12 -14.64
CA SER A 61 6.08 -6.76 -14.83
C SER A 61 6.62 -7.44 -13.56
N VAL A 62 7.70 -8.21 -13.74
CA VAL A 62 8.42 -8.87 -12.64
C VAL A 62 9.89 -8.47 -12.78
N ASP A 63 10.39 -7.72 -11.80
CA ASP A 63 11.82 -7.44 -11.70
C ASP A 63 12.52 -8.65 -11.05
N PRO A 64 13.53 -9.25 -11.71
CA PRO A 64 14.17 -10.46 -11.20
C PRO A 64 14.93 -10.22 -9.88
N TYR A 65 15.46 -9.02 -9.66
CA TYR A 65 16.19 -8.69 -8.43
C TYR A 65 15.24 -8.44 -7.26
N GLY A 66 14.13 -7.75 -7.51
CA GLY A 66 13.03 -7.59 -6.55
C GLY A 66 12.44 -8.94 -6.13
N LEU A 67 12.25 -9.88 -7.07
CA LEU A 67 11.79 -11.23 -6.75
C LEU A 67 12.80 -12.01 -5.91
N ALA A 68 14.09 -11.95 -6.25
CA ALA A 68 15.14 -12.60 -5.44
C ALA A 68 15.21 -12.01 -4.02
N GLY A 69 15.07 -10.69 -3.89
CA GLY A 69 14.97 -10.01 -2.60
C GLY A 69 13.76 -10.46 -1.79
N GLN A 70 12.59 -10.61 -2.41
CA GLN A 70 11.40 -11.13 -1.74
C GLN A 70 11.61 -12.55 -1.22
N TRP A 71 12.15 -13.46 -2.04
CA TRP A 71 12.46 -14.83 -1.60
C TRP A 71 13.45 -14.86 -0.44
N LEU A 72 14.47 -14.01 -0.45
CA LEU A 72 15.43 -13.92 0.65
C LEU A 72 14.77 -13.38 1.93
N THR A 73 13.95 -12.34 1.82
CA THR A 73 13.19 -11.79 2.95
C THR A 73 12.24 -12.82 3.54
N ASP A 74 11.48 -13.55 2.70
CA ASP A 74 10.56 -14.59 3.17
C ASP A 74 11.31 -15.77 3.82
N ALA A 75 12.48 -16.14 3.30
CA ALA A 75 13.32 -17.19 3.88
C ALA A 75 13.90 -16.82 5.25
N LEU A 76 14.22 -15.54 5.47
CA LEU A 76 14.72 -15.03 6.75
C LEU A 76 13.59 -14.68 7.73
N ASN A 77 12.39 -14.42 7.22
CA ASN A 77 11.20 -14.05 7.99
C ASN A 77 11.46 -13.00 9.08
N PRO A 78 12.08 -11.84 8.75
CA PRO A 78 12.46 -10.84 9.73
C PRO A 78 11.26 -10.04 10.23
N SER A 79 11.42 -9.44 11.41
CA SER A 79 10.50 -8.40 11.90
C SER A 79 11.30 -7.15 12.23
N VAL A 80 10.99 -6.04 11.54
CA VAL A 80 11.78 -4.80 11.57
C VAL A 80 11.24 -3.85 12.64
N TYR A 81 11.40 -4.23 13.91
CA TYR A 81 11.00 -3.37 15.04
C TYR A 81 12.18 -2.87 15.86
N THR A 82 13.26 -3.66 16.00
CA THR A 82 14.51 -3.22 16.64
C THR A 82 15.72 -3.68 15.82
N TYR A 83 16.84 -2.99 16.04
CA TYR A 83 18.11 -3.34 15.43
C TYR A 83 18.62 -4.73 15.86
N GLU A 84 18.33 -5.18 17.09
CA GLU A 84 18.81 -6.46 17.62
C GLU A 84 18.33 -7.67 16.80
N VAL A 85 17.08 -7.63 16.31
CA VAL A 85 16.49 -8.74 15.56
C VAL A 85 16.55 -8.58 14.04
N SER A 86 16.79 -7.36 13.55
CA SER A 86 16.79 -7.03 12.12
C SER A 86 17.90 -6.02 11.74
N PRO A 87 19.17 -6.22 12.15
CA PRO A 87 20.20 -5.18 12.06
C PRO A 87 20.48 -4.75 10.62
N VAL A 88 20.53 -5.73 9.71
CA VAL A 88 20.78 -5.48 8.28
C VAL A 88 19.60 -4.75 7.64
N PHE A 89 18.36 -5.20 7.89
CA PHE A 89 17.17 -4.59 7.31
C PHE A 89 16.93 -3.17 7.83
N SER A 90 17.16 -2.90 9.11
CA SER A 90 17.09 -1.55 9.68
C SER A 90 18.12 -0.61 9.05
N LEU A 91 19.36 -1.07 8.84
CA LEU A 91 20.38 -0.27 8.14
C LEU A 91 19.97 -0.01 6.68
N MET A 92 19.51 -1.05 5.97
CA MET A 92 19.08 -0.92 4.57
C MET A 92 17.92 0.06 4.42
N GLU A 93 16.91 0.00 5.30
CA GLU A 93 15.78 0.93 5.30
C GLU A 93 16.26 2.38 5.45
N ASN A 94 17.16 2.65 6.40
CA ASN A 94 17.74 3.99 6.58
C ASN A 94 18.46 4.50 5.33
N VAL A 95 19.24 3.65 4.67
CA VAL A 95 19.95 4.00 3.43
C VAL A 95 18.96 4.33 2.31
N VAL A 96 17.96 3.47 2.08
CA VAL A 96 16.96 3.69 1.02
C VAL A 96 16.16 4.97 1.29
N LEU A 97 15.70 5.19 2.52
CA LEU A 97 14.96 6.40 2.87
C LEU A 97 15.81 7.67 2.71
N ALA A 98 17.11 7.61 3.05
CA ALA A 98 18.03 8.72 2.82
C ALA A 98 18.18 9.04 1.33
N GLU A 99 18.33 8.04 0.46
CA GLU A 99 18.38 8.24 -0.99
C GLU A 99 17.06 8.78 -1.55
N MET A 100 15.91 8.28 -1.07
CA MET A 100 14.61 8.81 -1.47
C MET A 100 14.45 10.30 -1.11
N ARG A 101 14.90 10.72 0.07
CA ARG A 101 14.87 12.15 0.47
C ARG A 101 15.77 13.02 -0.41
N LYS A 102 16.93 12.52 -0.85
CA LYS A 102 17.79 13.23 -1.82
C LYS A 102 17.10 13.43 -3.16
N ILE A 103 16.36 12.43 -3.66
CA ILE A 103 15.59 12.54 -4.90
C ILE A 103 14.49 13.61 -4.79
N VAL A 104 13.86 13.73 -3.62
CA VAL A 104 12.89 14.79 -3.32
C VAL A 104 13.54 16.17 -3.25
N GLY A 105 14.85 16.23 -2.97
CA GLY A 105 15.62 17.48 -2.84
C GLY A 105 15.75 17.99 -1.40
N TRP A 106 15.70 17.09 -0.41
CA TRP A 106 15.86 17.45 1.01
C TRP A 106 17.27 17.10 1.52
N ASP A 107 17.87 18.02 2.28
CA ASP A 107 19.21 17.84 2.90
C ASP A 107 19.18 17.01 4.20
N GLY A 108 17.99 16.63 4.66
CA GLY A 108 17.79 15.86 5.89
C GLY A 108 16.33 15.42 6.04
N GLY A 109 16.02 14.75 7.14
CA GLY A 109 14.66 14.32 7.47
C GLY A 109 14.58 12.87 7.92
N ASP A 110 13.35 12.41 8.08
CA ASP A 110 13.01 11.10 8.62
C ASP A 110 12.02 10.38 7.70
N GLY A 111 11.74 9.11 7.97
CA GLY A 111 10.75 8.33 7.23
C GLY A 111 10.65 6.89 7.72
N ILE A 112 9.60 6.21 7.29
CA ILE A 112 9.39 4.77 7.51
C ILE A 112 8.70 4.18 6.27
N PHE A 113 8.92 2.90 5.98
CA PHE A 113 8.06 2.20 5.03
C PHE A 113 6.69 1.91 5.66
N CYS A 114 5.64 2.06 4.87
CA CYS A 114 4.26 1.76 5.29
C CYS A 114 3.70 0.60 4.45
N PRO A 115 2.73 -0.17 4.98
CA PRO A 115 2.03 -1.19 4.23
C PRO A 115 1.03 -0.56 3.24
N GLY A 116 1.55 0.09 2.21
CA GLY A 116 0.81 0.79 1.17
C GLY A 116 0.67 2.30 1.39
N GLY A 117 0.54 3.05 0.28
CA GLY A 117 0.46 4.51 0.28
C GLY A 117 -0.76 5.08 1.02
N SER A 118 -1.84 4.31 1.15
CA SER A 118 -3.00 4.73 1.96
C SER A 118 -2.65 4.90 3.44
N MET A 119 -1.83 4.01 4.00
CA MET A 119 -1.37 4.16 5.39
C MET A 119 -0.33 5.28 5.51
N ALA A 120 0.56 5.44 4.53
CA ALA A 120 1.50 6.57 4.49
C ALA A 120 0.78 7.93 4.57
N ASN A 121 -0.32 8.10 3.82
CA ASN A 121 -1.18 9.28 3.93
C ASN A 121 -1.79 9.44 5.32
N GLY A 122 -2.21 8.35 5.95
CA GLY A 122 -2.70 8.36 7.34
C GLY A 122 -1.65 8.79 8.35
N TYR A 123 -0.41 8.28 8.22
CA TYR A 123 0.73 8.73 9.02
C TYR A 123 0.98 10.22 8.83
N ALA A 124 0.98 10.73 7.59
CA ALA A 124 1.17 12.15 7.31
C ALA A 124 0.11 13.03 7.98
N ILE A 125 -1.18 12.67 7.86
CA ILE A 125 -2.28 13.39 8.52
C ILE A 125 -2.11 13.36 10.05
N ASN A 126 -1.80 12.19 10.61
CA ASN A 126 -1.61 12.04 12.05
C ASN A 126 -0.40 12.84 12.56
N LEU A 127 0.70 12.86 11.81
CA LEU A 127 1.90 13.64 12.15
C LEU A 127 1.63 15.15 12.09
N ALA A 128 0.94 15.62 11.05
CA ALA A 128 0.56 17.04 10.96
C ALA A 128 -0.34 17.45 12.13
N ARG A 129 -1.31 16.60 12.50
CA ARG A 129 -2.14 16.80 13.70
C ARG A 129 -1.29 16.85 14.96
N HIS A 130 -0.41 15.86 15.17
CA HIS A 130 0.41 15.77 16.37
C HIS A 130 1.41 16.94 16.49
N HIS A 131 1.97 17.38 15.37
CA HIS A 131 2.87 18.54 15.34
C HIS A 131 2.16 19.82 15.80
N ARG A 132 0.92 20.04 15.33
CA ARG A 132 0.16 21.25 15.65
C ARG A 132 -0.54 21.21 17.01
N PHE A 133 -1.00 20.02 17.41
CA PHE A 133 -1.82 19.75 18.60
C PHE A 133 -1.36 18.44 19.27
N PRO A 134 -0.17 18.43 19.90
CA PRO A 134 0.40 17.21 20.49
C PRO A 134 -0.47 16.60 21.60
N GLU A 135 -1.23 17.43 22.32
CA GLU A 135 -2.14 17.07 23.40
C GLU A 135 -3.28 16.14 22.95
N LEU A 136 -3.66 16.19 21.66
CA LEU A 136 -4.67 15.29 21.09
C LEU A 136 -4.26 13.81 21.14
N LYS A 137 -2.96 13.53 21.30
CA LYS A 137 -2.47 12.17 21.52
C LYS A 137 -3.01 11.57 22.81
N GLU A 138 -3.16 12.37 23.87
CA GLU A 138 -3.59 11.91 25.19
C GLU A 138 -5.08 12.15 25.42
N TYR A 139 -5.59 13.33 25.05
CA TYR A 139 -6.97 13.72 25.37
C TYR A 139 -8.00 13.46 24.25
N GLY A 140 -7.53 13.14 23.03
CA GLY A 140 -8.40 12.98 21.86
C GLY A 140 -9.07 14.29 21.43
N HIS A 141 -9.99 14.23 20.46
CA HIS A 141 -10.58 15.42 19.82
C HIS A 141 -11.75 16.05 20.59
N SER A 142 -12.22 15.43 21.68
CA SER A 142 -13.42 15.90 22.38
C SER A 142 -13.18 17.30 22.96
N GLY A 143 -14.08 18.25 22.66
CA GLY A 143 -13.95 19.64 23.11
C GLY A 143 -12.84 20.43 22.42
N HIS A 144 -12.14 19.85 21.44
CA HIS A 144 -11.12 20.55 20.66
C HIS A 144 -11.73 21.34 19.49
N THR A 145 -11.00 22.35 19.01
CA THR A 145 -11.37 23.06 17.78
C THR A 145 -11.42 22.10 16.60
N ARG A 146 -12.41 22.30 15.72
CA ARG A 146 -12.60 21.51 14.51
C ARG A 146 -11.36 21.57 13.61
N LEU A 147 -10.82 20.41 13.28
CA LEU A 147 -9.71 20.25 12.33
C LEU A 147 -10.27 20.01 10.92
N VAL A 148 -9.64 20.61 9.91
CA VAL A 148 -10.01 20.47 8.50
C VAL A 148 -8.78 20.03 7.69
N ILE A 149 -9.01 19.19 6.68
CA ILE A 149 -7.99 18.76 5.71
C ILE A 149 -8.43 19.25 4.34
N PHE A 150 -7.54 19.89 3.60
CA PHE A 150 -7.76 20.24 2.20
C PHE A 150 -7.10 19.22 1.29
N THR A 151 -7.79 18.78 0.25
CA THR A 151 -7.23 17.89 -0.76
C THR A 151 -7.92 18.12 -2.10
N SER A 152 -7.36 17.64 -3.20
CA SER A 152 -7.98 17.80 -4.52
C SER A 152 -9.24 16.94 -4.60
N GLU A 153 -10.27 17.37 -5.33
CA GLU A 153 -11.41 16.49 -5.64
C GLU A 153 -11.01 15.23 -6.42
N ASP A 154 -9.88 15.25 -7.14
CA ASP A 154 -9.28 14.08 -7.81
C ASP A 154 -8.29 13.29 -6.92
N ALA A 155 -8.16 13.65 -5.63
CA ALA A 155 -7.21 12.99 -4.74
C ALA A 155 -7.61 11.53 -4.46
N HIS A 156 -6.60 10.71 -4.11
CA HIS A 156 -6.84 9.32 -3.74
C HIS A 156 -7.78 9.24 -2.53
N TYR A 157 -8.81 8.38 -2.63
CA TYR A 157 -9.88 8.21 -1.63
C TYR A 157 -9.37 7.91 -0.20
N SER A 158 -8.11 7.48 -0.06
CA SER A 158 -7.47 7.28 1.25
C SER A 158 -7.51 8.52 2.14
N ILE A 159 -7.49 9.74 1.60
CA ILE A 159 -7.51 10.95 2.44
C ILE A 159 -8.81 10.99 3.27
N LYS A 160 -9.97 10.83 2.62
CA LYS A 160 -11.27 10.71 3.30
C LYS A 160 -11.34 9.51 4.23
N LYS A 161 -10.86 8.35 3.78
CA LYS A 161 -10.83 7.11 4.60
C LYS A 161 -10.05 7.33 5.89
N LEU A 162 -8.87 7.93 5.81
CA LEU A 162 -7.99 8.12 6.97
C LEU A 162 -8.45 9.30 7.84
N ALA A 163 -9.09 10.32 7.28
CA ALA A 163 -9.75 11.36 8.07
C ALA A 163 -10.88 10.77 8.94
N ALA A 164 -11.71 9.88 8.40
CA ALA A 164 -12.71 9.15 9.19
C ALA A 164 -12.04 8.27 10.26
N PHE A 165 -11.04 7.48 9.87
CA PHE A 165 -10.35 6.56 10.78
C PHE A 165 -9.68 7.28 11.96
N LEU A 166 -9.09 8.46 11.71
CA LEU A 166 -8.41 9.26 12.73
C LEU A 166 -9.36 10.09 13.62
N GLY A 167 -10.68 10.03 13.39
CA GLY A 167 -11.67 10.77 14.17
C GLY A 167 -11.83 12.25 13.78
N ILE A 168 -11.30 12.65 12.63
CA ILE A 168 -11.48 14.00 12.05
C ILE A 168 -12.84 14.07 11.34
N GLY A 169 -13.24 12.99 10.68
CA GLY A 169 -14.51 12.89 9.95
C GLY A 169 -14.43 13.37 8.50
N THR A 170 -15.16 12.71 7.61
CA THR A 170 -15.12 13.00 6.15
C THR A 170 -15.72 14.35 5.79
N ALA A 171 -16.68 14.86 6.57
CA ALA A 171 -17.26 16.19 6.38
C ALA A 171 -16.24 17.33 6.61
N ASN A 172 -15.10 17.03 7.22
CA ASN A 172 -14.00 17.96 7.45
C ASN A 172 -12.85 17.75 6.46
N VAL A 173 -13.08 17.01 5.36
CA VAL A 173 -12.16 16.93 4.22
C VAL A 173 -12.73 17.77 3.10
N TYR A 174 -12.15 18.95 2.90
CA TYR A 174 -12.63 19.93 1.93
C TYR A 174 -11.94 19.65 0.60
N GLU A 175 -12.75 19.34 -0.41
CA GLU A 175 -12.29 19.02 -1.75
C GLU A 175 -12.15 20.30 -2.57
N VAL A 176 -10.91 20.61 -2.94
CA VAL A 176 -10.54 21.75 -3.76
C VAL A 176 -10.73 21.37 -5.23
N LYS A 177 -11.35 22.28 -5.98
CA LYS A 177 -11.62 22.12 -7.41
C LYS A 177 -10.35 21.92 -8.23
N VAL A 178 -10.47 21.24 -9.36
CA VAL A 178 -9.38 21.11 -10.34
C VAL A 178 -9.56 21.95 -11.60
N ASP A 179 -8.47 22.23 -12.29
CA ASP A 179 -8.45 22.81 -13.63
C ASP A 179 -8.80 21.77 -14.71
N GLY A 180 -8.87 22.19 -15.98
CA GLY A 180 -9.15 21.29 -17.12
C GLY A 180 -8.12 20.18 -17.37
N ARG A 181 -7.06 20.09 -16.55
CA ARG A 181 -6.02 19.05 -16.61
C ARG A 181 -5.98 18.19 -15.34
N GLY A 182 -6.93 18.36 -14.41
CA GLY A 182 -6.95 17.64 -13.13
C GLY A 182 -5.95 18.16 -12.10
N LYS A 183 -5.46 19.40 -12.23
CA LYS A 183 -4.58 20.02 -11.21
C LYS A 183 -5.41 20.84 -10.24
N MET A 184 -5.13 20.72 -8.95
CA MET A 184 -5.76 21.55 -7.91
C MET A 184 -5.63 23.05 -8.23
N CYS A 185 -6.75 23.78 -8.15
CA CYS A 185 -6.80 25.23 -8.32
C CYS A 185 -6.40 25.94 -7.03
N VAL A 186 -5.26 26.65 -7.04
CA VAL A 186 -4.74 27.34 -5.85
C VAL A 186 -5.65 28.47 -5.37
N ASP A 187 -6.27 29.22 -6.29
CA ASP A 187 -7.21 30.28 -5.92
C ASP A 187 -8.42 29.71 -5.18
N ASN A 188 -8.93 28.56 -5.63
CA ASN A 188 -10.01 27.88 -4.92
C ASN A 188 -9.55 27.30 -3.57
N LEU A 189 -8.30 26.87 -3.43
CA LEU A 189 -7.76 26.44 -2.13
C LEU A 189 -7.75 27.60 -1.13
N GLU A 190 -7.35 28.79 -1.55
CA GLU A 190 -7.32 29.99 -0.68
C GLU A 190 -8.72 30.46 -0.28
N GLU A 191 -9.73 30.25 -1.13
CA GLU A 191 -11.13 30.62 -0.86
C GLU A 191 -11.85 29.72 0.17
N GLN A 192 -11.36 28.50 0.41
CA GLN A 192 -12.02 27.48 1.27
C GLN A 192 -11.74 27.68 2.76
#